data_AF-A0A257QJG3-F1
#
_entry.id   AF-A0A257QJG3-F1
#
_cell.length_a   1.000
_cell.length_b   1.000
_cell.length_c   1.000
_cell.angle_alpha   90.00
_cell.angle_beta   90.00
_cell.angle_gamma   90.00
#
_symmetry.space_group_name_H-M   'P 1'
#
loop_
_entity.id
_entity.type
_entity.pdbx_description
1 polymer ?
#
loop_
_entity_poly.entity_id
_entity_poly.type
_entity_poly.pdbx_seq_one_letter_code
_entity_poly.pdbx_strand_id
1 'polypeptide(L)'
;MQNLRERLTSAMPKLEKRDGIYGLCIGDVNPANFHTDNNRITVFDFDQCGYGYRAFEIGKFFSSIRNHGEKQELKEAFLKGYRHIRPLSRLEQESIPLFEIISVIWVMAIQVANVDRIGYKFMEKPYWDKRLSDLQKLVSHWPGTVDAR
;
A
#
# COMPACT_ATOMS: atom_id res chain seq x y z
N MET A 1 -17.77 -16.36 12.36
CA MET A 1 -16.47 -15.95 11.80
C MET A 1 -16.68 -14.64 11.07
N GLN A 2 -15.98 -13.58 11.46
CA GLN A 2 -16.09 -12.26 10.82
C GLN A 2 -15.45 -12.33 9.41
N ASN A 3 -16.15 -11.91 8.36
CA ASN A 3 -15.59 -11.94 7.00
C ASN A 3 -14.45 -10.91 6.85
N LEU A 4 -13.58 -11.06 5.84
CA LEU A 4 -12.41 -10.19 5.68
C LEU A 4 -12.80 -8.70 5.58
N ARG A 5 -13.90 -8.38 4.88
CA ARG A 5 -14.41 -7.01 4.76
C ARG A 5 -14.69 -6.40 6.13
N GLU A 6 -15.43 -7.10 6.98
CA GLU A 6 -15.75 -6.66 8.33
C GLU A 6 -14.49 -6.44 9.17
N ARG A 7 -13.52 -7.37 9.13
CA ARG A 7 -12.24 -7.25 9.85
C ARG A 7 -11.42 -6.04 9.40
N LEU A 8 -11.33 -5.79 8.09
CA LEU A 8 -10.58 -4.63 7.57
C LEU A 8 -11.30 -3.32 7.92
N THR A 9 -12.63 -3.31 7.81
CA THR A 9 -13.44 -2.12 8.09
C THR A 9 -13.37 -1.76 9.58
N SER A 10 -13.46 -2.74 10.49
CA SER A 10 -13.37 -2.49 11.93
C SER A 10 -11.97 -2.08 12.40
N ALA A 11 -10.94 -2.44 11.63
CA ALA A 11 -9.56 -2.10 11.93
C ALA A 11 -9.04 -0.85 11.22
N MET A 12 -9.87 -0.19 10.41
CA MET A 12 -9.50 1.08 9.80
C MET A 12 -8.98 2.03 10.87
N PRO A 13 -7.77 2.59 10.71
CA PRO A 13 -7.17 3.39 11.75
C PRO A 13 -8.01 4.67 11.88
N LYS A 14 -8.18 5.13 13.12
CA LYS A 14 -8.84 6.41 13.42
C LYS A 14 -7.89 7.59 13.14
N LEU A 15 -7.32 7.62 11.94
CA LEU A 15 -6.47 8.71 11.49
C LEU A 15 -7.32 9.95 11.21
N GLU A 16 -6.89 11.08 11.73
CA GLU A 16 -7.54 12.36 11.46
C GLU A 16 -7.25 12.83 10.04
N LYS A 17 -8.26 13.42 9.39
CA LYS A 17 -8.07 14.13 8.12
C LYS A 17 -7.52 15.53 8.38
N ARG A 18 -6.24 15.60 8.74
CA ARG A 18 -5.51 16.85 8.97
C ARG A 18 -4.18 16.88 8.23
N ASP A 19 -3.62 18.08 8.11
CA ASP A 19 -2.34 18.31 7.47
C ASP A 19 -1.24 17.41 8.05
N GLY A 20 -0.42 16.87 7.15
CA GLY A 20 0.66 15.94 7.48
C GLY A 20 0.24 14.47 7.61
N ILE A 21 -1.04 14.17 7.83
CA ILE A 21 -1.58 12.79 7.89
C ILE A 21 -2.38 12.47 6.63
N TYR A 22 -3.25 13.40 6.22
CA TYR A 22 -4.09 13.30 5.03
C TYR A 22 -3.74 14.42 4.05
N GLY A 23 -3.76 14.13 2.75
CA GLY A 23 -3.44 15.12 1.72
C GLY A 23 -3.23 14.48 0.36
N LEU A 24 -2.68 15.25 -0.58
CA LEU A 24 -2.35 14.75 -1.91
C LEU A 24 -1.29 13.64 -1.83
N CYS A 25 -1.62 12.50 -2.40
CA CYS A 25 -0.78 11.32 -2.54
C CYS A 25 -0.57 11.01 -4.03
N ILE A 26 0.57 10.40 -4.36
CA ILE A 26 0.94 9.92 -5.70
C ILE A 26 0.03 8.78 -6.15
N GLY A 27 -0.46 7.97 -5.20
CA GLY A 27 -1.39 6.87 -5.46
C GLY A 27 -0.69 5.56 -5.79
N ASP A 28 0.12 5.52 -6.86
CA ASP A 28 0.85 4.30 -7.28
C ASP A 28 2.35 4.38 -6.98
N VAL A 29 2.70 4.41 -5.69
CA VAL A 29 4.10 4.38 -5.25
C VAL A 29 4.68 2.99 -5.52
N ASN A 30 5.34 2.86 -6.67
CA ASN A 30 5.91 1.62 -7.19
C ASN A 30 7.29 1.91 -7.80
N PRO A 31 8.34 1.11 -7.51
CA PRO A 31 9.66 1.29 -8.11
C PRO A 31 9.66 1.37 -9.65
N ALA A 32 8.69 0.75 -10.33
CA ALA A 32 8.56 0.85 -11.78
C ALA A 32 8.25 2.28 -12.27
N ASN A 33 7.74 3.15 -11.39
CA ASN A 33 7.41 4.55 -11.64
C ASN A 33 8.54 5.49 -11.20
N PHE A 34 9.71 4.95 -10.85
CA PHE A 34 10.88 5.71 -10.42
C PHE A 34 11.98 5.63 -11.48
N HIS A 35 12.42 6.78 -11.97
CA HIS A 35 13.61 6.89 -12.80
C HIS A 35 14.78 7.40 -11.95
N THR A 36 15.84 6.60 -11.88
CA THR A 36 17.07 6.96 -11.16
C THR A 36 18.16 7.38 -12.14
N ASP A 37 18.63 8.61 -12.01
CA ASP A 37 19.77 9.13 -12.76
C ASP A 37 20.63 10.01 -11.84
N ASN A 38 21.95 9.84 -11.86
CA ASN A 38 22.90 10.67 -11.10
C ASN A 38 22.49 10.95 -9.64
N ASN A 39 22.11 9.91 -8.89
CA ASN A 39 21.61 9.97 -7.50
C ASN A 39 20.33 10.80 -7.31
N ARG A 40 19.58 11.09 -8.37
CA ARG A 40 18.25 11.72 -8.33
C ARG A 40 17.20 10.69 -8.69
N ILE A 41 16.09 10.73 -7.95
CA ILE A 41 14.89 9.95 -8.26
C ILE A 41 13.87 10.92 -8.86
N THR A 42 13.42 10.62 -10.08
CA THR A 42 12.28 11.28 -10.71
C THR A 42 11.09 10.33 -10.64
N VAL A 43 10.00 10.78 -10.02
CA VAL A 43 8.75 10.02 -9.96
C VAL A 43 7.84 10.48 -11.10
N PHE A 44 7.23 9.52 -11.80
CA PHE A 44 6.25 9.76 -12.86
C PHE A 44 5.00 8.90 -12.64
N ASP A 45 4.05 9.00 -13.56
CA ASP A 45 2.77 8.26 -13.54
C ASP A 45 1.86 8.61 -12.34
N PHE A 46 1.26 9.80 -12.41
CA PHE A 46 0.35 10.35 -11.40
C PHE A 46 -1.13 10.09 -11.72
N ASP A 47 -1.45 9.12 -12.58
CA ASP A 47 -2.83 8.84 -13.02
C ASP A 47 -3.75 8.37 -11.87
N GLN A 48 -3.15 7.79 -10.83
CA GLN A 48 -3.79 7.34 -9.60
C GLN A 48 -3.64 8.34 -8.43
N CYS A 49 -3.14 9.55 -8.67
CA CYS A 49 -2.96 10.53 -7.61
C CYS A 49 -4.30 11.01 -7.04
N GLY A 50 -4.30 11.41 -5.77
CA GLY A 50 -5.53 11.86 -5.11
C GLY A 50 -5.36 12.09 -3.62
N TYR A 51 -6.43 12.56 -2.98
CA TYR A 51 -6.44 12.83 -1.55
C TYR A 51 -6.59 11.54 -0.74
N GLY A 52 -5.61 11.25 0.10
CA GLY A 52 -5.54 10.03 0.90
C GLY A 52 -4.70 10.18 2.17
N TYR A 53 -4.66 9.12 2.98
CA TYR A 53 -3.74 9.04 4.10
C TYR A 53 -2.32 8.78 3.58
N ARG A 54 -1.34 9.57 4.00
CA ARG A 54 0.05 9.41 3.55
C ARG A 54 0.66 8.06 3.94
N ALA A 55 0.20 7.45 5.02
CA ALA A 55 0.60 6.09 5.41
C ALA A 55 0.15 5.03 4.37
N PHE A 56 -0.88 5.31 3.55
CA PHE A 56 -1.25 4.44 2.44
C PHE A 56 -0.15 4.33 1.39
N GLU A 57 0.54 5.43 1.06
CA GLU A 57 1.65 5.42 0.11
C GLU A 57 2.78 4.47 0.54
N ILE A 58 3.05 4.40 1.85
CA ILE A 58 4.04 3.49 2.42
C ILE A 58 3.57 2.04 2.28
N GLY A 59 2.31 1.75 2.66
CA GLY A 59 1.72 0.43 2.50
C GLY A 59 1.69 -0.04 1.03
N LYS A 60 1.39 0.88 0.12
CA LYS A 60 1.41 0.65 -1.33
C LYS A 60 2.81 0.35 -1.85
N PHE A 61 3.82 1.11 -1.44
CA PHE A 61 5.22 0.81 -1.73
C PHE A 61 5.61 -0.58 -1.22
N PHE A 62 5.28 -0.91 0.03
CA PHE A 62 5.58 -2.20 0.66
C PHE A 62 4.96 -3.38 -0.11
N SER A 63 3.75 -3.18 -0.60
CA SER A 63 3.05 -4.16 -1.43
C SER A 63 3.72 -4.36 -2.79
N SER A 64 4.22 -3.28 -3.41
CA SER A 64 4.91 -3.33 -4.71
C SER A 64 6.21 -4.15 -4.66
N ILE A 65 6.94 -4.10 -3.53
CA ILE A 65 8.21 -4.82 -3.33
C ILE A 65 8.05 -6.18 -2.64
N ARG A 66 6.82 -6.68 -2.45
CA ARG A 66 6.52 -7.93 -1.69
C ARG A 66 7.39 -9.12 -2.06
N ASN A 67 7.66 -9.28 -3.36
CA ASN A 67 8.40 -10.41 -3.92
C ASN A 67 9.89 -10.11 -4.15
N HIS A 68 10.37 -8.94 -3.72
CA HIS A 68 11.79 -8.60 -3.78
C HIS A 68 12.58 -9.40 -2.74
N GLY A 69 13.80 -9.85 -3.09
CA GLY A 69 14.66 -10.62 -2.19
C GLY A 69 15.05 -9.84 -0.93
N GLU A 70 15.35 -8.55 -1.11
CA GLU A 70 15.79 -7.62 -0.05
C GLU A 70 14.65 -6.74 0.47
N LYS A 71 13.43 -7.27 0.52
CA LYS A 71 12.26 -6.44 0.85
C LYS A 71 12.33 -5.81 2.24
N GLN A 72 12.99 -6.43 3.22
CA GLN A 72 13.05 -5.86 4.57
C GLN A 72 13.99 -4.67 4.62
N GLU A 73 15.17 -4.82 4.01
CA GLU A 73 16.16 -3.76 3.84
C GLU A 73 15.55 -2.56 3.09
N LEU A 74 14.78 -2.82 2.02
CA LEU A 74 14.08 -1.77 1.27
C LEU A 74 12.97 -1.09 2.11
N LYS A 75 12.18 -1.86 2.88
CA LYS A 75 11.16 -1.28 3.78
C LYS A 75 11.79 -0.37 4.83
N GLU A 76 12.89 -0.81 5.44
CA GLU A 76 13.64 -0.04 6.44
C GLU A 76 14.27 1.21 5.85
N ALA A 77 14.93 1.10 4.69
CA ALA A 77 15.52 2.22 3.97
C ALA A 77 14.46 3.26 3.57
N PHE A 78 13.31 2.81 3.06
CA PHE A 78 12.20 3.69 2.70
C PHE A 78 11.67 4.44 3.93
N LEU A 79 11.41 3.73 5.04
CA LEU A 79 10.95 4.34 6.28
C LEU A 79 11.98 5.33 6.86
N LYS A 80 13.27 5.01 6.79
CA LYS A 80 14.35 5.90 7.24
C LYS A 80 14.36 7.20 6.42
N GLY A 81 14.33 7.10 5.09
CA GLY A 81 14.28 8.26 4.20
C GLY A 81 13.01 9.10 4.40
N TYR A 82 11.87 8.43 4.56
CA TYR A 82 10.59 9.08 4.81
C TYR A 82 10.57 9.86 6.14
N ARG A 83 11.04 9.22 7.23
CA ARG A 83 11.13 9.83 8.57
C ARG A 83 12.12 10.98 8.66
N HIS A 84 13.12 11.01 7.79
CA HIS A 84 14.08 12.12 7.72
C HIS A 84 13.43 13.44 7.31
N ILE A 85 12.37 13.40 6.49
CA ILE A 85 11.63 14.58 6.06
C ILE A 85 10.41 14.83 6.92
N ARG A 86 9.68 13.76 7.31
CA ARG A 86 8.48 13.88 8.13
C ARG A 86 8.37 12.75 9.17
N PRO A 87 8.21 13.07 10.46
CA PRO A 87 7.96 12.04 11.46
C PRO A 87 6.65 11.31 11.18
N LEU A 88 6.63 10.02 11.51
CA LEU A 88 5.42 9.20 11.51
C LEU A 88 4.90 9.10 12.94
N SER A 89 3.61 9.39 13.13
CA SER A 89 2.95 9.08 14.39
C SER A 89 2.90 7.57 14.62
N ARG A 90 2.72 7.17 15.88
CA ARG A 90 2.51 5.76 16.24
C ARG A 90 1.34 5.14 15.47
N LEU A 91 0.21 5.86 15.40
CA LEU A 91 -1.00 5.43 14.70
C LEU A 91 -0.78 5.29 13.18
N GLU A 92 -0.05 6.21 12.54
CA GLU A 92 0.35 6.05 11.13
C GLU A 92 1.21 4.80 10.95
N GLN A 93 2.24 4.60 11.78
CA GLN A 93 3.15 3.47 11.67
C GLN A 93 2.42 2.13 11.84
N GLU A 94 1.57 2.02 12.86
CA GLU A 94 0.77 0.83 13.14
C GLU A 94 -0.28 0.57 12.04
N SER A 95 -0.69 1.60 11.28
CA SER A 95 -1.62 1.45 10.15
C SER A 95 -0.99 0.92 8.85
N ILE A 96 0.34 1.01 8.69
CA ILE A 96 1.03 0.63 7.44
C ILE A 96 0.73 -0.82 7.01
N PRO A 97 0.78 -1.84 7.90
CA PRO A 97 0.47 -3.22 7.52
C PRO A 97 -0.97 -3.39 6.99
N LEU A 98 -1.93 -2.68 7.56
CA LEU A 98 -3.30 -2.67 7.06
C LEU A 98 -3.37 -2.00 5.68
N PHE A 99 -2.71 -0.86 5.49
CA PHE A 99 -2.66 -0.22 4.19
C PHE A 99 -1.93 -1.07 3.13
N GLU A 100 -0.93 -1.86 3.51
CA GLU A 100 -0.31 -2.86 2.63
C GLU A 100 -1.35 -3.88 2.14
N ILE A 101 -2.23 -4.38 3.02
CA ILE A 101 -3.35 -5.26 2.64
C ILE A 101 -4.33 -4.54 1.71
N ILE A 102 -4.79 -3.35 2.10
CA ILE A 102 -5.75 -2.55 1.32
C ILE A 102 -5.20 -2.26 -0.07
N SER A 103 -3.89 -2.01 -0.20
CA SER A 103 -3.26 -1.74 -1.50
C SER A 103 -3.33 -2.93 -2.47
N VAL A 104 -3.31 -4.18 -1.97
CA VAL A 104 -3.49 -5.37 -2.81
C VAL A 104 -4.92 -5.42 -3.35
N ILE A 105 -5.90 -5.16 -2.48
CA ILE A 105 -7.32 -5.08 -2.86
C ILE A 105 -7.55 -3.93 -3.86
N TRP A 106 -6.93 -2.79 -3.64
CA TRP A 106 -6.98 -1.63 -4.54
C TRP A 106 -6.49 -1.97 -5.94
N VAL A 107 -5.33 -2.63 -6.06
CA VAL A 107 -4.79 -3.07 -7.36
C VAL A 107 -5.73 -4.07 -8.02
N MET A 108 -6.29 -5.03 -7.28
CA MET A 108 -7.29 -5.96 -7.82
C MET A 108 -8.53 -5.23 -8.34
N ALA A 109 -9.02 -4.24 -7.62
CA ALA A 109 -10.19 -3.46 -8.03
C ALA A 109 -9.93 -2.62 -9.29
N ILE A 110 -8.78 -1.92 -9.37
CA ILE A 110 -8.41 -1.15 -10.57
C ILE A 110 -8.29 -2.05 -11.79
N GLN A 111 -7.69 -3.23 -11.64
CA GLN A 111 -7.54 -4.22 -12.70
C GLN A 111 -8.89 -4.64 -13.28
N VAL A 112 -9.86 -4.94 -12.41
CA VAL A 112 -11.23 -5.27 -12.82
C VAL A 112 -11.91 -4.07 -13.48
N ALA A 113 -11.82 -2.89 -12.88
CA ALA A 113 -12.46 -1.67 -13.38
C ALA A 113 -11.92 -1.20 -14.74
N ASN A 114 -10.73 -1.65 -15.14
CA ASN A 114 -10.06 -1.26 -16.38
C ASN A 114 -9.91 -2.42 -17.37
N VAL A 115 -10.58 -3.56 -17.15
CA VAL A 115 -10.35 -4.79 -17.92
C VAL A 115 -10.48 -4.59 -19.43
N ASP A 116 -11.44 -3.77 -19.88
CA ASP A 116 -11.66 -3.49 -21.30
C ASP A 116 -10.51 -2.67 -21.93
N ARG A 117 -9.68 -2.01 -21.11
CA ARG A 117 -8.51 -1.23 -21.53
C ARG A 117 -7.20 -2.03 -21.43
N ILE A 118 -7.05 -2.85 -20.40
CA ILE A 118 -5.77 -3.53 -20.07
C ILE A 118 -5.77 -5.02 -20.46
N GLY A 119 -6.91 -5.53 -20.92
CA GLY A 119 -7.12 -6.93 -21.30
C GLY A 119 -7.44 -7.85 -20.13
N TYR A 120 -7.82 -9.09 -20.47
CA TYR A 120 -8.37 -10.06 -19.51
C TYR A 120 -7.32 -10.95 -18.82
N LYS A 121 -6.01 -10.79 -19.10
CA LYS A 121 -4.95 -11.58 -18.48
C LYS A 121 -5.02 -11.58 -16.95
N PHE A 122 -5.39 -10.44 -16.37
CA PHE A 122 -5.52 -10.28 -14.92
C PHE A 122 -6.88 -10.76 -14.38
N MET A 123 -7.77 -11.23 -15.23
CA MET A 123 -9.01 -11.91 -14.83
C MET A 123 -8.84 -13.43 -14.79
N GLU A 124 -7.72 -13.95 -15.29
CA GLU A 124 -7.46 -15.39 -15.32
C GLU A 124 -7.16 -15.94 -13.91
N LYS A 125 -7.49 -17.22 -13.73
CA LYS A 125 -7.32 -17.94 -12.47
C LYS A 125 -5.92 -17.78 -11.84
N PRO A 126 -4.79 -17.86 -12.58
CA PRO A 126 -3.46 -17.73 -11.97
C PRO A 126 -3.22 -16.39 -11.29
N TYR A 127 -3.79 -15.30 -11.82
CA TYR A 127 -3.70 -13.98 -11.20
C TYR A 127 -4.45 -13.96 -9.86
N TRP A 128 -5.70 -14.42 -9.85
CA TRP A 128 -6.53 -14.43 -8.66
C TRP A 128 -6.00 -15.36 -7.58
N ASP A 129 -5.56 -16.56 -7.93
CA ASP A 129 -4.94 -17.51 -6.99
C ASP A 129 -3.74 -16.87 -6.28
N LYS A 130 -2.86 -16.20 -7.05
CA LYS A 130 -1.70 -15.49 -6.51
C LYS A 130 -2.13 -14.35 -5.57
N ARG A 131 -3.06 -13.49 -6.01
CA ARG A 131 -3.51 -12.33 -5.21
C ARG A 131 -4.22 -12.74 -3.93
N LEU A 132 -5.05 -13.78 -3.97
CA LEU A 132 -5.70 -14.34 -2.79
C LEU A 132 -4.68 -14.97 -1.85
N SER A 133 -3.66 -15.68 -2.37
CA SER A 133 -2.56 -16.20 -1.55
C SER A 133 -1.76 -15.07 -0.88
N ASP A 134 -1.44 -14.00 -1.61
CA ASP A 134 -0.75 -12.82 -1.07
C ASP A 134 -1.57 -12.18 0.06
N LEU A 135 -2.88 -12.00 -0.15
CA LEU A 135 -3.80 -11.47 0.87
C LEU A 135 -3.87 -12.36 2.10
N GLN A 136 -4.00 -13.69 1.93
CA GLN A 136 -4.02 -14.64 3.04
C GLN A 136 -2.74 -14.53 3.87
N LYS A 137 -1.57 -14.54 3.22
CA LYS A 137 -0.28 -14.40 3.91
C LYS A 137 -0.20 -13.10 4.69
N LEU A 138 -0.58 -11.98 4.09
CA LEU A 138 -0.58 -10.69 4.78
C LEU A 138 -1.49 -10.69 6.01
N VAL A 139 -2.73 -11.14 5.84
CA VAL A 139 -3.75 -11.14 6.90
C VAL A 139 -3.34 -12.08 8.05
N SER A 140 -2.68 -13.20 7.77
CA SER A 140 -2.17 -14.13 8.79
C SER A 140 -1.05 -13.55 9.65
N HIS A 141 -0.25 -12.61 9.12
CA HIS A 141 0.85 -11.97 9.85
C HIS A 141 0.49 -10.60 10.40
N TRP A 142 -0.70 -10.08 10.09
CA TRP A 142 -1.15 -8.78 10.56
C TRP A 142 -1.77 -8.92 11.97
N PRO A 143 -1.21 -8.24 12.99
CA PRO A 143 -1.63 -8.42 14.39
C PRO A 143 -3.05 -7.91 14.70
N GLY A 144 -3.74 -7.27 13.76
CA GLY A 144 -5.12 -6.80 13.92
C GLY A 144 -5.22 -5.30 14.21
N THR A 145 -6.25 -4.90 14.96
CA THR A 145 -6.67 -3.51 15.13
C THR A 145 -5.58 -2.65 15.78
N VAL A 146 -5.41 -1.44 15.24
CA VAL A 146 -4.56 -0.41 15.83
C VAL A 146 -5.27 0.20 17.03
N ASP A 147 -4.87 -0.20 18.23
CA ASP A 147 -5.47 0.27 19.49
C ASP A 147 -4.95 1.69 19.77
N ALA A 148 -5.79 2.70 19.54
CA ALA A 148 -5.52 4.07 19.95
C ALA A 148 -5.63 4.17 21.47
N ARG A 149 -4.59 3.74 22.18
CA ARG A 149 -4.38 4.06 23.60
C ARG A 149 -3.56 5.33 23.73
#